data_AF-A0A6P0YKM9-F1
#
_entry.id   AF-A0A6P0YKM9-F1
#
_cell.length_a   1.000
_cell.length_b   1.000
_cell.length_c   1.000
_cell.angle_alpha   90.00
_cell.angle_beta   90.00
_cell.angle_gamma   90.00
#
_symmetry.space_group_name_H-M   'P 1'
#
loop_
_entity.id
_entity.type
_entity.pdbx_description
1 polymer ?
#
loop_
_entity_poly.entity_id
_entity_poly.type
_entity_poly.pdbx_seq_one_letter_code
_entity_poly.pdbx_strand_id
1 'polypeptide(L)' 'DELGTCVETINKSIRDKSNQAAILESCRLSLLPERFSFCVVGLSTNVGLTTEELLSNCLNPDEEISDISPDRRRKSEF' A
#
# COMPACT_ATOMS: atom_id res chain seq x y z
N ASP A 1 7.75 -16.25 -0.90
CA ASP A 1 6.91 -15.61 -1.93
C ASP A 1 6.45 -14.28 -1.38
N GLU A 2 6.65 -13.17 -2.09
CA GLU A 2 6.38 -11.81 -1.59
C GLU A 2 4.88 -11.57 -1.33
N LEU A 3 4.01 -12.21 -2.11
CA LEU A 3 2.57 -12.13 -1.92
C LEU A 3 2.15 -12.73 -0.57
N GLY A 4 2.69 -13.91 -0.23
CA GLY A 4 2.40 -14.58 1.04
C GLY A 4 2.84 -13.74 2.23
N THR A 5 4.03 -13.13 2.15
CA THR A 5 4.53 -12.22 3.18
C THR A 5 3.65 -10.99 3.35
N CYS A 6 3.17 -10.38 2.25
CA CYS A 6 2.25 -9.24 2.29
C CYS A 6 0.97 -9.56 3.06
N VAL A 7 0.31 -10.67 2.69
CA VAL A 7 -0.95 -11.09 3.31
C VAL A 7 -0.77 -11.44 4.78
N GLU A 8 0.29 -12.16 5.12
CA GLU A 8 0.57 -12.56 6.50
C GLU A 8 0.87 -11.34 7.39
N THR A 9 1.64 -10.38 6.88
CA THR A 9 2.01 -9.15 7.59
C THR A 9 0.78 -8.31 7.92
N ILE A 10 -0.11 -8.13 6.94
CA ILE A 10 -1.36 -7.38 7.14
C ILE A 10 -2.29 -8.12 8.11
N ASN A 11 -2.48 -9.44 7.94
CA ASN A 11 -3.33 -10.25 8.82
C ASN A 11 -2.84 -10.30 10.28
N LYS A 12 -1.53 -10.13 10.53
CA LYS A 12 -0.98 -10.02 11.88
C LYS A 12 -1.26 -8.66 12.53
N SER A 13 -1.43 -7.60 11.72
CA SER A 13 -1.66 -6.23 12.20
C SER A 13 -3.13 -5.90 12.38
N ILE A 14 -3.98 -6.40 11.48
CA ILE A 14 -5.42 -6.11 11.48
C ILE A 14 -6.17 -7.16 12.30
N ARG A 15 -7.02 -6.71 13.22
CA ARG A 15 -7.83 -7.60 14.09
C ARG A 15 -9.02 -8.20 13.37
N ASP A 16 -9.57 -7.47 12.40
CA ASP A 16 -10.69 -7.94 11.59
C ASP A 16 -10.21 -8.96 10.55
N LYS A 17 -10.73 -10.18 10.63
CA LYS A 17 -10.43 -11.27 9.71
C LYS A 17 -11.46 -11.43 8.59
N SER A 18 -12.52 -10.62 8.60
CA SER A 18 -13.59 -10.65 7.60
C SER A 18 -13.06 -10.19 6.23
N ASN A 19 -12.00 -9.36 6.24
CA ASN A 19 -11.40 -8.76 5.05
C ASN A 19 -10.26 -9.56 4.41
N GLN A 20 -10.08 -10.85 4.75
CA GLN A 20 -8.98 -11.67 4.23
C GLN A 20 -8.95 -11.75 2.69
N ALA A 21 -10.10 -11.85 2.04
CA ALA A 21 -10.17 -11.88 0.58
C ALA A 21 -9.72 -10.55 -0.05
N ALA A 22 -10.14 -9.42 0.54
CA ALA A 22 -9.75 -8.09 0.10
C ALA A 22 -8.23 -7.85 0.30
N ILE A 23 -7.66 -8.33 1.41
CA ILE A 23 -6.22 -8.25 1.68
C ILE A 23 -5.43 -9.04 0.63
N LEU A 24 -5.85 -10.27 0.33
CA LEU A 24 -5.21 -11.10 -0.70
C LEU A 24 -5.25 -10.41 -2.06
N GLU A 25 -6.42 -9.93 -2.48
CA GLU A 25 -6.58 -9.25 -3.76
C GLU A 25 -5.73 -7.98 -3.84
N SER A 26 -5.72 -7.17 -2.78
CA SER A 26 -4.91 -5.95 -2.73
C SER A 26 -3.40 -6.25 -2.81
N CYS A 27 -2.93 -7.29 -2.11
CA CYS A 27 -1.54 -7.73 -2.23
C CYS A 27 -1.19 -8.23 -3.64
N ARG A 28 -2.15 -8.82 -4.38
CA ARG A 28 -1.94 -9.26 -5.78
C ARG A 28 -1.92 -8.09 -6.76
N LEU A 29 -2.72 -7.06 -6.51
CA LEU A 29 -2.81 -5.85 -7.34
C LEU A 29 -1.61 -4.92 -7.12
N SER A 30 -1.00 -4.97 -5.94
CA SER A 30 0.17 -4.15 -5.64
C SER A 30 1.39 -4.55 -6.47
N LEU A 31 2.01 -3.57 -7.13
CA LEU A 31 3.30 -3.74 -7.80
C LEU A 31 4.46 -3.95 -6.83
N LEU A 32 4.28 -3.59 -5.54
CA LEU A 32 5.30 -3.67 -4.49
C LEU A 32 4.65 -4.21 -3.19
N PRO A 33 4.42 -5.53 -3.09
CA PRO A 33 3.66 -6.13 -1.99
C PRO A 33 4.24 -5.83 -0.60
N GLU A 34 5.57 -5.83 -0.49
CA GLU A 34 6.25 -5.53 0.77
C GLU A 34 5.96 -4.09 1.24
N ARG A 35 6.13 -3.11 0.34
CA ARG A 35 5.88 -1.69 0.64
C ARG A 35 4.42 -1.40 0.92
N PHE A 36 3.52 -2.06 0.20
CA PHE A 36 2.07 -2.00 0.43
C PHE A 36 1.72 -2.50 1.83
N SER A 37 2.26 -3.65 2.24
CA SER A 37 2.01 -4.19 3.59
C SER A 37 2.48 -3.26 4.69
N PHE A 38 3.65 -2.62 4.53
CA PHE A 38 4.15 -1.63 5.50
C PHE A 38 3.26 -0.38 5.60
N CYS A 39 2.74 0.10 4.47
CA CYS A 39 1.78 1.21 4.47
C CYS A 39 0.53 0.86 5.30
N VAL A 40 -0.08 -0.31 5.03
CA VAL A 40 -1.30 -0.74 5.70
C VAL A 40 -1.08 -0.91 7.21
N VAL A 41 0.03 -1.54 7.61
CA VAL A 41 0.41 -1.69 9.02
C VAL A 41 0.62 -0.31 9.67
N GLY A 42 1.36 0.57 9.00
CA GLY A 42 1.62 1.93 9.47
C GLY A 42 0.34 2.74 9.70
N LEU A 43 -0.59 2.75 8.74
CA LEU A 43 -1.84 3.48 8.91
C LEU A 43 -2.74 2.80 9.95
N SER A 44 -2.79 1.47 10.00
CA SER A 44 -3.63 0.73 10.97
C SER A 44 -3.28 1.02 12.43
N THR A 45 -2.05 1.44 12.71
CA THR A 45 -1.57 1.77 14.06
C THR A 45 -1.79 3.23 14.45
N ASN A 46 -1.96 4.14 13.47
CA ASN A 46 -2.04 5.58 13.70
C ASN A 46 -3.45 6.15 13.46
N VAL A 47 -4.28 5.46 12.68
CA VAL A 47 -5.55 5.97 12.20
C VAL A 47 -6.63 4.91 12.40
N GLY A 48 -7.77 5.31 12.99
CA GLY A 48 -8.92 4.43 13.25
C GLY A 48 -9.73 4.12 11.98
N LEU A 49 -9.06 3.88 10.86
CA LEU A 49 -9.68 3.57 9.57
C LEU A 49 -10.12 2.11 9.51
N THR A 50 -11.13 1.85 8.68
CA THR A 50 -11.54 0.49 8.33
C THR A 50 -10.46 -0.19 7.47
N THR A 51 -10.46 -1.52 7.43
CA THR A 51 -9.51 -2.27 6.59
C THR A 51 -9.61 -1.88 5.12
N GLU A 52 -10.82 -1.69 4.59
CA GLU A 52 -11.03 -1.29 3.19
C GLU A 52 -10.45 0.09 2.88
N GLU A 53 -10.59 1.05 3.80
CA GLU A 53 -9.97 2.37 3.68
C GLU A 53 -8.44 2.27 3.71
N LEU A 54 -7.87 1.47 4.62
CA LEU A 54 -6.42 1.25 4.71
C LEU A 54 -5.87 0.67 3.40
N LEU A 55 -6.52 -0.37 2.88
CA LEU A 55 -6.12 -1.02 1.62
C LEU A 55 -6.21 -0.04 0.45
N SER A 56 -7.29 0.75 0.36
CA SER A 56 -7.50 1.72 -0.71
C SER A 56 -6.47 2.84 -0.71
N ASN A 57 -6.17 3.44 0.46
CA ASN A 57 -5.17 4.51 0.60
C ASN A 57 -3.75 4.03 0.26
N CYS A 58 -3.44 2.76 0.53
CA CYS A 58 -2.12 2.20 0.27
C CYS A 58 -1.96 1.66 -1.15
N LEU A 59 -3.05 1.28 -1.83
CA LEU A 59 -3.02 0.84 -3.24
C LEU A 59 -2.92 2.01 -4.21
N ASN A 60 -3.64 3.10 -3.91
CA ASN A 60 -3.60 4.34 -4.66
C ASN A 60 -2.97 5.39 -3.75
N PRO A 61 -1.63 5.47 -3.66
CA PRO A 61 -1.05 6.67 -3.09
C PRO A 61 -1.53 7.82 -3.98
N ASP A 62 -2.35 8.73 -3.42
CA ASP A 62 -2.74 9.95 -4.10
C ASP A 62 -1.48 10.53 -4.76
N GLU A 63 -1.53 10.85 -6.05
CA GLU A 63 -0.38 11.26 -6.88
C GLU A 63 0.23 12.62 -6.44
N GLU A 64 0.12 12.98 -5.17
CA GLU A 64 0.87 14.04 -4.52
C GLU A 64 2.31 13.59 -4.17
N ILE A 65 2.86 12.67 -4.97
CA ILE A 65 4.30 12.41 -5.08
C ILE A 65 4.71 12.50 -6.56
N SER A 66 4.19 13.51 -7.27
CA SER A 66 4.72 13.93 -8.57
C SER A 66 5.79 15.03 -8.45
N ASP A 67 6.10 15.53 -7.25
CA ASP A 67 7.04 16.65 -7.05
C ASP A 67 8.24 16.36 -6.12
N ILE A 68 8.68 15.10 -6.07
CA ILE A 68 10.05 14.76 -5.63
C ILE A 68 10.80 14.04 -6.74
N SER A 69 10.96 14.73 -7.88
CA SER A 69 12.15 14.51 -8.71
C SER A 69 13.31 15.31 -8.12
N PRO A 70 14.35 14.67 -7.54
CA PRO A 70 15.63 15.34 -7.44
C PRO A 70 16.15 15.43 -8.87
N ASP A 71 16.16 16.65 -9.41
CA ASP A 71 16.81 17.08 -10.66
C ASP A 71 17.57 15.96 -11.38
N ARG A 72 16.95 15.39 -12.43
CA ARG A 72 17.74 14.79 -13.50
C ARG A 72 17.07 15.02 -14.85
N ARG A 73 17.67 15.98 -15.56
CA ARG A 73 17.65 16.23 -17.01
C ARG A 73 16.50 17.08 -17.54
N ARG A 74 16.75 18.40 -17.50
CA ARG A 74 16.65 19.29 -18.67
C ARG A 74 17.01 18.54 -19.97
N LYS A 75 16.04 18.27 -20.85
CA LYS A 75 16.10 18.58 -22.30
C LYS A 75 14.83 18.22 -23.08
N SER A 76 14.67 18.95 -24.20
CA SER A 76 13.65 18.91 -25.26
C SER A 76 12.44 19.78 -24.95
N GLU A 77 12.31 21.04 -25.42
CA GLU A 77 12.59 21.56 -26.78
C GLU A 77 12.06 20.63 -27.88
N PHE A 78 10.77 20.75 -28.18
CA PHE A 78 10.29 21.02 -29.54
C PHE A 78 8.91 21.70 -29.48
#